data_AF-A0A962P0A2-F1
#
_entry.id   AF-A0A962P0A2-F1
#
_cell.length_a   1.000
_cell.length_b   1.000
_cell.length_c   1.000
_cell.angle_alpha   90.00
_cell.angle_beta   90.00
_cell.angle_gamma   90.00
#
_symmetry.space_group_name_H-M   'P 1'
#
loop_
_entity.id
_entity.type
_entity.pdbx_description
1 polymer ?
#
loop_
_entity_poly.entity_id
_entity_poly.type
_entity_poly.pdbx_seq_one_letter_code
_entity_poly.pdbx_strand_id
1 'polypeptide(L)'
;MLNKALNFANQWALQQISRDWIDYIASNTMTDFNRWFNDFIWTYDLKAIVTAIETQADGVKTIHLLPNQHWKTYQAGQFVELVLEIDGQSHHRYYSLSPMTTKGTFSITVKKQADGVVSSYLTEQLQVGQSVKLNLPQGDFAYKQQQKL
;
A
#
# COMPACT_ATOMS: atom_id res chain seq x y z
N MET A 1 6.51 20.00 -5.74
CA MET A 1 6.22 20.45 -4.36
C MET A 1 4.78 20.13 -3.95
N LEU A 2 3.79 20.39 -4.82
CA LEU A 2 2.37 20.09 -4.57
C LEU A 2 2.11 18.62 -4.19
N ASN A 3 2.61 17.66 -4.97
CA ASN A 3 2.40 16.21 -4.69
C ASN A 3 2.97 15.78 -3.33
N LYS A 4 4.09 16.37 -2.88
CA LYS A 4 4.66 16.08 -1.55
C LYS A 4 3.76 16.61 -0.44
N ALA A 5 3.23 17.83 -0.59
CA ALA A 5 2.30 18.41 0.37
C ALA A 5 0.98 17.64 0.43
N LEU A 6 0.45 17.23 -0.72
CA LEU A 6 -0.75 16.40 -0.80
C LEU A 6 -0.53 15.02 -0.15
N ASN A 7 0.59 14.38 -0.44
CA ASN A 7 0.96 13.11 0.18
C ASN A 7 1.10 13.23 1.70
N PHE A 8 1.72 14.31 2.18
CA PHE A 8 1.80 14.57 3.61
C PHE A 8 0.41 14.75 4.23
N ALA A 9 -0.47 15.54 3.60
CA ALA A 9 -1.84 15.73 4.06
C ALA A 9 -2.64 14.41 4.08
N ASN A 10 -2.50 13.58 3.05
CA ASN A 10 -3.12 12.25 2.98
C ASN A 10 -2.63 11.34 4.10
N GLN A 11 -1.32 11.28 4.32
CA GLN A 11 -0.73 10.46 5.39
C GLN A 11 -1.17 10.94 6.77
N TRP A 12 -1.14 12.26 7.00
CA TRP A 12 -1.61 12.87 8.23
C TRP A 12 -3.09 12.57 8.49
N ALA A 13 -3.96 12.77 7.50
CA ALA A 13 -5.40 12.52 7.64
C ALA A 13 -5.67 11.05 8.01
N LEU A 14 -5.04 10.10 7.32
CA LEU A 14 -5.23 8.66 7.57
C LEU A 14 -4.65 8.20 8.93
N GLN A 15 -3.73 8.96 9.53
CA GLN A 15 -3.19 8.67 10.85
C GLN A 15 -3.99 9.32 11.98
N GLN A 16 -4.58 10.50 11.74
CA GLN A 16 -5.31 11.27 12.76
C GLN A 16 -6.81 11.02 12.75
N ILE A 17 -7.38 10.67 11.60
CA ILE A 17 -8.82 10.53 11.40
C ILE A 17 -9.15 9.08 11.06
N SER A 18 -10.33 8.60 11.51
CA SER A 18 -10.76 7.24 11.19
C SER A 18 -10.99 7.06 9.69
N ARG A 19 -10.64 5.87 9.18
CA ARG A 19 -10.83 5.49 7.78
C ARG A 19 -12.31 5.58 7.39
N ASP A 20 -13.22 5.18 8.27
CA ASP A 20 -14.67 5.24 8.03
C ASP A 20 -15.19 6.67 7.80
N TRP A 21 -14.67 7.65 8.55
CA TRP A 21 -15.07 9.04 8.36
C TRP A 21 -14.50 9.63 7.06
N ILE A 22 -13.25 9.27 6.74
CA ILE A 22 -12.64 9.64 5.45
C ILE A 22 -13.45 9.03 4.29
N ASP A 23 -13.86 7.77 4.40
CA ASP A 23 -14.69 7.10 3.39
C ASP A 23 -16.07 7.75 3.25
N TYR A 24 -16.71 8.08 4.36
CA TYR A 24 -17.98 8.82 4.35
C TYR A 24 -17.86 10.16 3.60
N ILE A 25 -16.81 10.94 3.84
CA ILE A 25 -16.61 12.20 3.13
C ILE A 25 -16.30 11.94 1.66
N ALA A 26 -15.34 11.06 1.37
CA ALA A 26 -14.90 10.79 0.01
C ALA A 26 -16.06 10.29 -0.86
N SER A 27 -16.89 9.39 -0.34
CA SER A 27 -18.06 8.85 -1.04
C SER A 27 -19.14 9.89 -1.28
N ASN A 28 -19.47 10.73 -0.29
CA ASN A 28 -20.49 11.79 -0.43
C ASN A 28 -20.02 13.00 -1.24
N THR A 29 -18.70 13.16 -1.44
CA THR A 29 -18.12 14.27 -2.19
C THR A 29 -17.37 13.80 -3.44
N MET A 30 -17.70 12.62 -3.96
CA MET A 30 -17.07 12.05 -5.15
C MET A 30 -17.45 12.85 -6.40
N THR A 31 -16.55 13.72 -6.87
CA THR A 31 -16.69 14.51 -8.09
C THR A 31 -15.42 14.43 -8.92
N ASP A 32 -15.51 14.64 -10.23
CA ASP A 32 -14.34 14.61 -11.11
C ASP A 32 -13.27 15.63 -10.69
N PHE A 33 -13.69 16.78 -10.16
CA PHE A 33 -12.79 17.79 -9.60
C PHE A 33 -11.98 17.26 -8.41
N ASN A 34 -12.65 16.62 -7.44
CA ASN A 34 -11.97 16.08 -6.26
C ASN A 34 -11.05 14.90 -6.62
N ARG A 35 -11.46 14.06 -7.58
CA ARG A 35 -10.65 12.96 -8.11
C ARG A 35 -9.42 13.47 -8.85
N TRP A 36 -9.56 14.52 -9.65
CA TRP A 36 -8.45 15.17 -10.34
C TRP A 36 -7.43 15.74 -9.36
N PHE A 37 -7.90 16.35 -8.25
CA PHE A 37 -7.02 16.90 -7.24
C PHE A 37 -6.33 15.84 -6.37
N ASN A 38 -7.02 14.76 -6.03
CA ASN A 38 -6.51 13.70 -5.16
C ASN A 38 -7.16 12.35 -5.46
N ASP A 39 -6.54 11.62 -6.40
CA ASP A 39 -6.98 10.31 -6.88
C ASP A 39 -6.69 9.16 -5.90
N PHE A 40 -6.12 9.46 -4.73
CA PHE A 40 -5.78 8.49 -3.69
C PHE A 40 -6.89 8.38 -2.64
N ILE A 41 -7.50 9.51 -2.26
CA ILE A 41 -8.66 9.55 -1.34
C ILE A 41 -9.96 9.43 -2.12
N TRP A 42 -10.17 10.25 -3.16
CA TRP A 42 -11.37 10.17 -3.99
C TRP A 42 -11.17 9.12 -5.08
N THR A 43 -11.31 7.87 -4.68
CA THR A 43 -11.22 6.72 -5.58
C THR A 43 -12.02 5.56 -5.02
N TYR A 44 -12.41 4.63 -5.90
CA TYR A 44 -12.97 3.33 -5.52
C TYR A 44 -11.90 2.25 -5.41
N ASP A 45 -10.69 2.53 -5.90
CA ASP A 45 -9.57 1.60 -5.81
C ASP A 45 -8.98 1.60 -4.41
N LEU A 46 -8.68 0.41 -3.89
CA LEU A 46 -7.80 0.28 -2.75
C LEU A 46 -6.36 0.54 -3.20
N LYS A 47 -5.76 1.60 -2.65
CA LYS A 47 -4.40 2.07 -2.97
C LYS A 47 -3.57 2.20 -1.70
N ALA A 48 -2.25 2.18 -1.81
CA ALA A 48 -1.34 2.55 -0.73
C ALA A 48 -0.23 3.49 -1.19
N ILE A 49 0.07 4.48 -0.35
CA ILE A 49 1.23 5.35 -0.52
C ILE A 49 2.46 4.67 0.06
N VAL A 50 3.55 4.70 -0.69
CA VAL A 50 4.87 4.30 -0.20
C VAL A 50 5.39 5.37 0.76
N THR A 51 5.47 5.06 2.05
CA THR A 51 5.91 6.01 3.08
C THR A 51 7.41 5.96 3.32
N ALA A 52 8.02 4.80 3.14
CA ALA A 52 9.46 4.59 3.23
C ALA A 52 9.89 3.37 2.40
N ILE A 53 11.16 3.35 2.03
CA ILE A 53 11.81 2.20 1.38
C ILE A 53 13.15 2.00 2.07
N GLU A 54 13.38 0.81 2.61
CA GLU A 54 14.58 0.44 3.35
C GLU A 54 15.33 -0.68 2.62
N THR A 55 16.64 -0.52 2.42
CA THR A 55 17.48 -1.60 1.90
C THR A 55 17.84 -2.54 3.05
N GLN A 56 17.45 -3.81 2.93
CA GLN A 56 17.73 -4.84 3.94
C GLN A 56 19.00 -5.63 3.60
N ALA A 57 19.22 -5.89 2.31
CA ALA A 57 20.40 -6.54 1.77
C ALA A 57 20.57 -6.14 0.29
N ASP A 58 21.64 -6.59 -0.35
CA ASP A 58 21.80 -6.40 -1.78
C ASP A 58 20.62 -7.02 -2.56
N GLY A 59 19.99 -6.21 -3.41
CA GLY A 59 18.77 -6.57 -4.13
C GLY A 59 17.54 -6.85 -3.26
N VAL A 60 17.54 -6.54 -1.96
CA VAL A 60 16.38 -6.78 -1.06
C VAL A 60 15.93 -5.48 -0.41
N LYS A 61 14.67 -5.10 -0.63
CA LYS A 61 14.08 -3.90 -0.04
C LYS A 61 12.82 -4.21 0.74
N THR A 62 12.63 -3.52 1.87
CA THR A 62 11.37 -3.46 2.60
C THR A 62 10.68 -2.16 2.27
N ILE A 63 9.42 -2.24 1.84
CA ILE A 63 8.61 -1.10 1.40
C ILE A 63 7.50 -0.90 2.42
N HIS A 64 7.42 0.30 3.00
CA HIS A 64 6.40 0.66 3.97
C HIS A 64 5.22 1.30 3.25
N LEU A 65 4.02 0.82 3.55
CA LEU A 65 2.80 1.15 2.83
C LEU A 65 1.74 1.67 3.79
N LEU A 66 1.20 2.85 3.47
CA LEU A 66 0.01 3.39 4.10
C LEU A 66 -1.15 3.27 3.12
N PRO A 67 -2.05 2.28 3.30
CA PRO A 67 -3.21 2.13 2.44
C PRO A 67 -4.25 3.22 2.70
N ASN A 68 -5.13 3.48 1.73
CA ASN A 68 -6.23 4.43 1.82
C ASN A 68 -7.43 3.86 2.61
N GLN A 69 -8.51 4.61 2.71
CA GLN A 69 -9.66 4.30 3.57
C GLN A 69 -10.31 2.94 3.30
N HIS A 70 -10.12 2.36 2.11
CA HIS A 70 -10.67 1.05 1.74
C HIS A 70 -9.94 -0.13 2.40
N TRP A 71 -8.85 0.12 3.11
CA TRP A 71 -8.08 -0.92 3.78
C TRP A 71 -8.84 -1.56 4.94
N LYS A 72 -8.77 -2.88 5.02
CA LYS A 72 -9.24 -3.67 6.16
C LYS A 72 -8.05 -4.26 6.90
N THR A 73 -8.24 -4.54 8.19
CA THR A 73 -7.23 -5.21 9.01
C THR A 73 -6.83 -6.56 8.39
N TYR A 74 -5.65 -7.06 8.77
CA TYR A 74 -5.13 -8.35 8.35
C TYR A 74 -4.65 -9.15 9.57
N GLN A 75 -4.45 -10.45 9.35
CA GLN A 75 -3.82 -11.34 10.33
C GLN A 75 -2.40 -11.70 9.88
N ALA A 76 -1.50 -11.91 10.85
CA ALA A 76 -0.15 -12.38 10.56
C ALA A 76 -0.19 -13.69 9.78
N GLY A 77 0.55 -13.77 8.67
CA GLY A 77 0.54 -14.90 7.73
C GLY A 77 -0.22 -14.62 6.42
N GLN A 78 -1.11 -13.62 6.40
CA GLN A 78 -1.81 -13.20 5.19
C GLN A 78 -0.90 -12.45 4.21
N PHE A 79 -1.37 -12.36 2.96
CA PHE A 79 -0.71 -11.66 1.87
C PHE A 79 -1.65 -10.67 1.19
N VAL A 80 -1.08 -9.79 0.38
CA VAL A 80 -1.80 -8.81 -0.46
C VAL A 80 -1.35 -8.94 -1.91
N GLU A 81 -2.28 -8.76 -2.83
CA GLU A 81 -1.96 -8.57 -4.25
C GLU A 81 -1.65 -7.10 -4.54
N LEU A 82 -0.49 -6.83 -5.10
CA LEU A 82 -0.11 -5.55 -5.69
C LEU A 82 -0.42 -5.57 -7.19
N VAL A 83 -1.08 -4.53 -7.65
CA VAL A 83 -1.37 -4.29 -9.07
C VAL A 83 -0.58 -3.07 -9.52
N LEU A 84 0.32 -3.28 -10.48
CA LEU A 84 1.26 -2.28 -10.98
C LEU A 84 1.07 -2.13 -12.49
N GLU A 85 1.09 -0.91 -12.98
CA GLU A 85 1.16 -0.62 -14.40
C GLU A 85 2.61 -0.27 -14.75
N ILE A 86 3.28 -1.14 -15.51
CA ILE A 86 4.67 -0.99 -15.92
C ILE A 86 4.71 -1.09 -17.45
N ASP A 87 5.25 -0.07 -18.11
CA ASP A 87 5.34 0.00 -19.58
C ASP A 87 4.00 -0.27 -20.30
N GLY A 88 2.90 0.24 -19.74
CA GLY A 88 1.53 0.09 -20.28
C GLY A 88 0.92 -1.30 -20.09
N GLN A 89 1.57 -2.20 -19.34
CA GLN A 89 1.06 -3.52 -19.01
C GLN A 89 0.72 -3.63 -17.53
N SER A 90 -0.39 -4.30 -17.23
CA SER A 90 -0.80 -4.58 -15.85
C SER A 90 -0.11 -5.84 -15.34
N HIS A 91 0.57 -5.70 -14.21
CA HIS A 91 1.25 -6.79 -13.53
C HIS A 91 0.70 -6.99 -12.11
N HIS A 92 0.53 -8.26 -11.75
CA HIS A 92 -0.09 -8.68 -10.49
C HIS A 92 0.90 -9.54 -9.70
N ARG A 93 1.21 -9.16 -8.46
CA ARG A 93 2.11 -9.96 -7.60
C ARG A 93 1.63 -9.98 -6.16
N TYR A 94 1.78 -11.14 -5.53
CA TYR A 94 1.37 -11.37 -4.15
C TYR A 94 2.57 -11.23 -3.22
N TYR A 95 2.39 -10.52 -2.12
CA TYR A 95 3.42 -10.32 -1.09
C TYR A 95 2.84 -10.54 0.30
N SER A 96 3.56 -11.30 1.13
CA SER A 96 3.21 -11.48 2.54
C SER A 96 3.27 -10.15 3.28
N LEU A 97 2.29 -9.94 4.16
CA LEU A 97 2.17 -8.73 4.97
C LEU A 97 3.04 -8.85 6.22
N SER A 98 3.87 -7.84 6.45
CA SER A 98 4.67 -7.69 7.68
C SER A 98 4.09 -6.60 8.58
N PRO A 99 3.93 -6.85 9.89
CA PRO A 99 3.42 -5.88 10.83
C PRO A 99 4.37 -4.70 11.04
N MET A 100 3.77 -3.54 11.29
CA MET A 100 4.47 -2.30 11.61
C MET A 100 3.98 -1.73 12.93
N THR A 101 4.83 -0.95 13.60
CA THR A 101 4.48 -0.22 14.83
C THR A 101 3.55 0.96 14.55
N THR A 102 3.66 1.57 13.36
CA THR A 102 2.77 2.63 12.93
C THR A 102 1.37 2.07 12.65
N LYS A 103 0.37 2.67 13.28
CA LYS A 103 -1.02 2.21 13.18
C LYS A 103 -1.51 2.28 11.73
N GLY A 104 -2.14 1.19 11.29
CA GLY A 104 -2.81 1.14 9.99
C GLY A 104 -1.87 1.13 8.79
N THR A 105 -0.57 0.91 9.00
CA THR A 105 0.41 0.63 7.95
C THR A 105 0.81 -0.84 7.96
N PHE A 106 1.43 -1.27 6.89
CA PHE A 106 2.08 -2.58 6.79
C PHE A 106 3.33 -2.44 5.92
N SER A 107 4.18 -3.44 5.93
CA SER A 107 5.30 -3.52 5.01
C SER A 107 5.29 -4.80 4.20
N ILE A 108 5.97 -4.75 3.07
CA ILE A 108 6.32 -5.93 2.27
C ILE A 108 7.83 -5.94 2.06
N THR A 109 8.42 -7.12 1.97
CA THR A 109 9.85 -7.27 1.65
C THR A 109 9.97 -7.96 0.29
N VAL A 110 10.70 -7.31 -0.61
CA VAL A 110 10.84 -7.71 -2.01
C VAL A 110 12.30 -7.99 -2.30
N LYS A 111 12.57 -9.17 -2.84
CA LYS A 111 13.89 -9.53 -3.38
C LYS A 111 13.85 -9.43 -4.91
N LYS A 112 14.80 -8.67 -5.47
CA LYS A 112 15.02 -8.57 -6.91
C LYS A 112 15.32 -9.96 -7.48
N GLN A 113 14.59 -10.32 -8.54
CA GLN A 113 14.87 -11.47 -9.38
C GLN A 113 15.51 -10.98 -10.69
N ALA A 114 16.48 -11.73 -11.22
CA ALA A 114 17.26 -11.31 -12.40
C ALA A 114 16.38 -10.89 -13.58
N ASP A 115 15.33 -11.68 -13.86
CA ASP A 115 14.39 -11.43 -14.97
C ASP A 115 13.00 -10.98 -14.49
N GLY A 116 12.90 -10.54 -13.23
CA GLY A 116 11.62 -10.20 -12.61
C GLY A 116 11.23 -8.74 -12.83
N VAL A 117 10.33 -8.47 -13.79
CA VAL A 117 9.83 -7.12 -14.11
C VAL A 117 9.35 -6.37 -12.86
N VAL A 118 8.40 -6.96 -12.11
CA VAL A 118 7.83 -6.32 -10.92
C VAL A 118 8.84 -6.17 -9.80
N SER A 119 9.65 -7.20 -9.54
CA SER A 119 10.64 -7.12 -8.47
C SER A 119 11.68 -6.05 -8.76
N SER A 120 12.14 -5.93 -10.00
CA SER A 120 13.09 -4.90 -10.43
C SER A 120 12.47 -3.51 -10.31
N TYR A 121 11.23 -3.33 -10.78
CA TYR A 121 10.51 -2.06 -10.62
C TYR A 121 10.41 -1.64 -9.14
N LEU A 122 9.95 -2.54 -8.28
CA LEU A 122 9.80 -2.26 -6.84
C LEU A 122 11.14 -1.98 -6.16
N THR A 123 12.23 -2.63 -6.59
CA THR A 123 13.55 -2.42 -5.99
C THR A 123 14.30 -1.22 -6.57
N GLU A 124 14.05 -0.81 -7.81
CA GLU A 124 14.92 0.15 -8.51
C GLU A 124 14.21 1.45 -8.91
N GLN A 125 12.91 1.39 -9.21
CA GLN A 125 12.18 2.52 -9.79
C GLN A 125 11.13 3.09 -8.84
N LEU A 126 10.55 2.27 -7.95
CA LEU A 126 9.57 2.73 -6.98
C LEU A 126 10.18 3.77 -6.02
N GLN A 127 9.44 4.84 -5.77
CA GLN A 127 9.87 5.96 -4.93
C GLN A 127 8.88 6.24 -3.80
N VAL A 128 9.41 6.76 -2.69
CA VAL A 128 8.59 7.27 -1.58
C VAL A 128 7.65 8.36 -2.08
N GLY A 129 6.38 8.26 -1.68
CA GLY A 129 5.29 9.14 -2.10
C GLY A 129 4.52 8.67 -3.33
N GLN A 130 4.99 7.65 -4.07
CA GLN A 130 4.16 7.02 -5.09
C GLN A 130 3.03 6.21 -4.45
N SER A 131 1.91 6.07 -5.16
CA SER A 131 0.83 5.16 -4.77
C SER A 131 0.81 3.93 -5.66
N VAL A 132 0.48 2.79 -5.07
CA VAL A 132 0.30 1.50 -5.75
C VAL A 132 -1.12 0.99 -5.50
N LYS A 133 -1.71 0.30 -6.48
CA LYS A 133 -2.99 -0.38 -6.28
C LYS A 133 -2.78 -1.71 -5.58
N LEU A 134 -3.77 -2.10 -4.79
CA LEU A 134 -3.77 -3.38 -4.09
C LEU A 134 -5.18 -3.91 -3.90
N ASN A 135 -5.29 -5.22 -3.69
CA ASN A 135 -6.53 -5.85 -3.24
C ASN A 135 -6.54 -6.06 -1.73
N LEU A 136 -7.69 -6.48 -1.18
CA LEU A 136 -7.80 -6.77 0.25
C LEU A 136 -6.86 -7.92 0.66
N PRO A 137 -6.42 -7.95 1.93
CA PRO A 137 -5.66 -9.07 2.49
C PRO A 137 -6.35 -10.41 2.25
N GLN A 138 -5.57 -11.42 1.86
CA GLN A 138 -6.02 -12.77 1.51
C GLN A 138 -5.14 -13.84 2.17
N GLY A 139 -5.61 -15.08 2.12
CA GLY A 139 -4.89 -16.27 2.59
C GLY A 139 -5.44 -16.85 3.88
N ASP A 140 -5.56 -18.18 3.91
CA ASP A 140 -6.02 -18.96 5.06
C ASP A 140 -4.90 -19.34 6.03
N PHE A 141 -3.65 -19.22 5.58
CA PHE A 141 -2.46 -19.37 6.42
C PHE A 141 -2.32 -18.13 7.31
N ALA A 142 -3.09 -18.09 8.38
CA ALA A 142 -3.07 -17.02 9.36
C ALA A 142 -2.78 -17.57 10.76
N TYR A 143 -2.12 -16.77 11.58
CA TYR A 143 -1.89 -17.09 12.97
C TYR A 143 -3.21 -17.18 13.73
N LYS A 144 -3.57 -18.38 14.20
CA LYS A 144 -4.84 -18.67 14.91
C LYS A 144 -4.65 -18.85 16.42
N GLN A 145 -3.66 -18.15 17.01
CA GLN A 145 -3.36 -18.22 18.44
C GLN A 145 -3.09 -19.65 18.95
N GLN A 146 -2.48 -20.51 18.11
CA GLN A 146 -2.17 -21.88 18.50
C GLN A 146 -1.16 -21.88 19.66
N GLN A 147 -1.35 -22.80 20.62
CA GLN A 147 -0.40 -23.01 21.71
C GLN A 147 0.96 -23.40 21.13
N LYS A 148 2.03 -22.71 21.57
CA LYS A 148 3.39 -23.14 21.27
C LYS A 148 3.62 -24.50 21.93
N LEU A 149 4.15 -25.44 21.15
CA LEU A 149 4.60 -26.75 21.64
C LEU A 149 5.73 -26.61 22.66
#